data_AF-A0AA38NCB6-F1
#
_entry.id   AF-A0AA38NCB6-F1
#
_cell.length_a   1.000
_cell.length_b   1.000
_cell.length_c   1.000
_cell.angle_alpha   90.00
_cell.angle_beta   90.00
_cell.angle_gamma   90.00
#
_symmetry.space_group_name_H-M   'P 1'
#
loop_
_entity.id
_entity.type
_entity.pdbx_description
1 polymer ?
#
loop_
_entity_poly.entity_id
_entity_poly.type
_entity_poly.pdbx_seq_one_letter_code
_entity_poly.pdbx_strand_id
1 'polypeptide(L)'
;SLLDAFPSLEPTMLLDIARHELRPIDLRKLDSKLREKADDSGSASSFLSRDSSSKDYPFLSTLFAPLNLYFRVLIHFAFSGGKADVVTALSTGFLLYMDHLNDLNLCYEWYAVLQYHMEFHAHRRREMVNGKYDGWGDRTMI
;
A
#
# COMPACT_ATOMS: atom_id res chain seq x y z
N SER A 1 18.71 9.71 -6.86
CA SER A 1 18.58 8.38 -6.22
C SER A 1 17.18 8.24 -5.63
N LEU A 2 16.79 7.07 -5.10
CA LEU A 2 15.47 6.91 -4.45
C LEU A 2 15.34 7.79 -3.19
N LEU A 3 16.43 8.02 -2.46
CA LEU A 3 16.47 8.87 -1.28
C LEU A 3 16.19 10.34 -1.62
N ASP A 4 16.75 10.83 -2.74
CA ASP A 4 16.55 12.22 -3.18
C ASP A 4 15.10 12.47 -3.63
N ALA A 5 14.43 11.44 -4.16
CA ALA A 5 13.05 11.54 -4.63
C ALA A 5 12.03 11.48 -3.49
N PHE A 6 12.39 10.88 -2.35
CA PHE A 6 11.51 10.67 -1.20
C PHE A 6 12.20 11.04 0.13
N PRO A 7 12.63 12.31 0.30
CA PRO A 7 13.44 12.71 1.46
C PRO A 7 12.70 12.68 2.81
N SER A 8 11.37 12.59 2.80
CA SER A 8 10.54 12.50 4.01
C SER A 8 10.34 11.07 4.53
N LEU A 9 10.78 10.07 3.76
CA LEU A 9 10.68 8.66 4.14
C LEU A 9 12.01 8.17 4.69
N GLU A 10 11.93 7.36 5.74
CA GLU A 10 13.10 6.68 6.29
C GLU A 10 13.72 5.75 5.24
N PRO A 11 15.05 5.67 5.13
CA PRO A 11 15.73 4.80 4.17
C PRO A 11 15.30 3.33 4.26
N THR A 12 15.03 2.85 5.49
CA THR A 12 14.56 1.48 5.75
C THR A 12 13.18 1.23 5.14
N MET A 13 12.26 2.19 5.24
CA MET A 13 10.93 2.06 4.65
C MET A 13 10.98 2.00 3.12
N LEU A 14 11.86 2.79 2.50
CA LEU A 14 12.06 2.74 1.05
C LEU A 14 12.59 1.36 0.62
N LEU A 15 13.49 0.79 1.41
CA LEU A 15 14.04 -0.54 1.17
C LEU A 15 12.98 -1.63 1.34
N ASP A 16 12.17 -1.55 2.39
CA ASP A 16 11.06 -2.48 2.63
C ASP A 16 10.04 -2.44 1.49
N ILE A 17 9.74 -1.26 0.92
CA ILE A 17 8.87 -1.14 -0.25
C ILE A 17 9.54 -1.77 -1.47
N ALA A 18 10.79 -1.41 -1.76
CA ALA A 18 11.51 -1.89 -2.93
C ALA A 18 11.70 -3.43 -2.92
N ARG A 19 11.75 -4.03 -1.73
CA ARG A 19 11.86 -5.49 -1.52
C ARG A 19 10.52 -6.20 -1.35
N HIS A 20 9.41 -5.47 -1.40
CA HIS A 20 8.06 -6.01 -1.18
C HIS A 20 7.89 -6.63 0.22
N GLU A 21 8.53 -6.05 1.23
CA GLU A 21 8.48 -6.48 2.64
C GLU A 21 7.49 -5.64 3.45
N LEU A 22 7.17 -4.41 3.01
CA LEU A 22 6.17 -3.58 3.66
C LEU A 22 4.78 -4.25 3.59
N ARG A 23 4.15 -4.49 4.74
CA ARG A 23 2.84 -5.14 4.81
C ARG A 23 1.70 -4.11 4.61
N PRO A 24 0.52 -4.53 4.15
CA PRO A 24 -0.62 -3.62 3.96
C PRO A 24 -0.97 -2.83 5.23
N ILE A 25 -0.98 -3.49 6.39
CA ILE A 25 -1.23 -2.84 7.69
C ILE A 25 -0.17 -1.79 8.07
N ASP A 26 1.04 -1.91 7.52
CA ASP A 26 2.15 -1.01 7.77
C ASP A 26 2.15 0.20 6.82
N LEU A 27 1.27 0.25 5.81
CA LEU A 27 1.11 1.41 4.92
C LEU A 27 0.86 2.71 5.69
N ARG A 28 0.23 2.67 6.86
CA ARG A 28 -0.09 3.86 7.67
C ARG A 28 1.16 4.62 8.09
N LYS A 29 2.29 3.94 8.18
CA LYS A 29 3.59 4.53 8.48
C LYS A 29 4.06 5.50 7.40
N LEU A 30 3.54 5.37 6.18
CA LEU A 30 3.84 6.27 5.04
C LEU A 30 3.06 7.59 5.12
N ASP A 31 2.01 7.65 5.91
CA ASP A 31 1.28 8.90 6.16
C ASP A 31 1.91 9.60 7.38
N SER A 32 2.52 10.77 7.16
CA SER A 32 3.16 11.52 8.24
C SER A 32 2.19 11.91 9.36
N LYS A 33 0.90 12.15 9.04
CA LYS A 33 -0.14 12.52 10.03
C LYS A 33 -0.60 11.32 10.86
N LEU A 34 -0.54 10.11 10.29
CA LEU A 34 -0.85 8.87 11.00
C LEU A 34 0.37 8.33 11.76
N ARG A 35 1.58 8.60 11.28
CA ARG A 35 2.84 8.22 11.92
C ARG A 35 2.99 8.86 13.30
N GLU A 36 2.70 10.16 13.42
CA GLU A 36 2.72 10.88 14.70
C GLU A 36 1.77 10.24 15.74
N LYS A 37 0.62 9.72 15.32
CA LYS A 37 -0.33 9.01 16.21
C LYS A 37 0.10 7.58 16.56
N ALA A 38 0.85 6.91 15.69
CA ALA A 38 1.31 5.55 15.91
C ALA A 38 2.44 5.50 16.95
N ASP A 39 3.35 6.48 16.92
CA ASP A 39 4.49 6.56 17.85
C ASP A 39 4.05 6.92 19.30
N ASP A 40 2.92 7.61 19.45
CA ASP A 40 2.32 7.94 20.75
C ASP A 40 1.59 6.74 21.41
N SER A 41 1.30 5.68 20.63
CA SER A 41 0.52 4.52 21.07
C SER A 41 1.36 3.38 21.66
N GLY A 42 2.57 3.68 22.15
CA GLY A 42 3.51 2.74 22.78
C GLY A 42 2.95 2.03 24.02
N SER A 43 2.12 1.01 23.82
CA SER A 43 1.79 0.01 24.83
C SER A 43 1.61 -1.35 24.17
N ALA A 44 2.39 -2.32 24.64
CA ALA A 44 2.54 -3.69 24.16
C ALA A 44 1.29 -4.59 24.30
N SER A 45 0.08 -4.03 24.21
CA SER A 45 -1.19 -4.74 24.41
C SER A 45 -2.07 -4.84 23.15
N SER A 46 -1.65 -4.28 22.00
CA SER A 46 -2.47 -4.21 20.78
C SER A 46 -2.42 -5.48 19.90
N PHE A 47 -1.69 -6.53 20.28
CA PHE A 47 -1.49 -7.73 19.45
C PHE A 47 -2.74 -8.61 19.26
N LEU A 48 -3.86 -8.31 19.90
CA LEU A 48 -5.10 -9.11 19.82
C LEU A 48 -6.31 -8.40 19.21
N SER A 49 -6.17 -7.15 18.73
CA SER A 49 -7.31 -6.42 18.18
C SER A 49 -7.41 -6.62 16.68
N ARG A 50 -8.19 -7.64 16.26
CA ARG A 50 -8.68 -7.83 14.87
C ARG A 50 -9.51 -6.62 14.36
N ASP A 51 -9.79 -5.65 15.24
CA ASP A 51 -10.52 -4.39 15.04
C ASP A 51 -9.64 -3.13 14.84
N SER A 52 -8.31 -3.26 14.74
CA SER A 52 -7.42 -2.09 14.69
C SER A 52 -7.34 -1.42 13.31
N SER A 53 -7.51 -2.16 12.22
CA SER A 53 -7.29 -1.62 10.86
C SER A 53 -8.28 -0.51 10.48
N SER A 54 -9.54 -0.62 10.89
CA SER A 54 -10.58 0.40 10.65
C SER A 54 -10.40 1.65 11.50
N LYS A 55 -9.71 1.56 12.64
CA LYS A 55 -9.31 2.77 13.42
C LYS A 55 -8.19 3.54 12.73
N ASP A 56 -7.27 2.81 12.11
CA ASP A 56 -6.14 3.39 11.40
C ASP A 56 -6.55 3.98 10.04
N TYR A 57 -7.52 3.34 9.38
CA TYR A 57 -8.10 3.78 8.13
C TYR A 57 -9.61 3.95 8.29
N PRO A 58 -10.09 5.09 8.83
CA PRO A 58 -11.51 5.30 9.05
C PRO A 58 -12.31 5.47 7.75
N PHE A 59 -11.65 5.90 6.66
CA PHE A 59 -12.28 6.18 5.37
C PHE A 59 -11.33 5.85 4.21
N LEU A 60 -11.88 5.59 3.01
CA LEU A 60 -11.10 5.38 1.78
C LEU A 60 -10.05 6.48 1.53
N SER A 61 -10.40 7.74 1.79
CA SER A 61 -9.49 8.88 1.63
C SER A 61 -8.21 8.77 2.49
N THR A 62 -8.29 8.13 3.66
CA THR A 62 -7.12 7.91 4.54
C THR A 62 -6.22 6.78 4.04
N LEU A 63 -6.72 5.87 3.21
CA LEU A 63 -5.93 4.82 2.56
C LEU A 63 -5.22 5.32 1.30
N PHE A 64 -5.85 6.23 0.55
CA PHE A 64 -5.35 6.68 -0.74
C PHE A 64 -3.99 7.36 -0.68
N ALA A 65 -3.75 8.24 0.30
CA ALA A 65 -2.47 8.93 0.43
C ALA A 65 -1.29 7.96 0.62
N PRO A 66 -1.28 7.06 1.62
CA PRO A 66 -0.17 6.12 1.79
C PRO A 66 -0.07 5.09 0.66
N LEU A 67 -1.19 4.65 0.07
CA LEU A 67 -1.17 3.75 -1.09
C LEU A 67 -0.55 4.41 -2.33
N ASN A 68 -0.91 5.67 -2.61
CA ASN A 68 -0.32 6.42 -3.71
C ASN A 68 1.20 6.57 -3.52
N LEU A 69 1.64 6.89 -2.30
CA LEU A 69 3.07 7.00 -2.00
C LEU A 69 3.81 5.67 -2.18
N TYR A 70 3.22 4.56 -1.71
CA TYR A 70 3.75 3.21 -1.92
C TYR A 70 4.01 2.92 -3.41
N PHE A 71 3.03 3.17 -4.28
CA PHE A 71 3.18 2.94 -5.72
C PHE A 71 4.19 3.88 -6.37
N ARG A 72 4.23 5.16 -5.95
CA ARG A 72 5.24 6.10 -6.46
C ARG A 72 6.66 5.63 -6.17
N VAL A 73 6.90 5.08 -4.97
CA VAL A 73 8.21 4.51 -4.61
C VAL A 73 8.53 3.31 -5.49
N LEU A 74 7.60 2.36 -5.67
CA LEU A 74 7.79 1.19 -6.54
C LEU A 74 8.09 1.57 -7.99
N ILE A 75 7.30 2.50 -8.55
CA ILE A 75 7.45 2.98 -9.93
C ILE A 75 8.80 3.67 -10.10
N HIS A 76 9.19 4.55 -9.18
CA HIS A 76 10.48 5.24 -9.26
C HIS A 76 11.65 4.25 -9.14
N PHE A 77 11.53 3.24 -8.28
CA PHE A 77 12.54 2.19 -8.14
C PHE A 77 12.67 1.37 -9.44
N ALA A 78 11.55 0.94 -10.03
CA ALA A 78 11.54 0.23 -11.30
C ALA A 78 12.12 1.06 -12.46
N PHE A 79 11.75 2.35 -12.54
CA PHE A 79 12.27 3.29 -13.52
C PHE A 79 13.79 3.45 -13.40
N SER A 80 14.29 3.64 -12.17
CA SER A 80 15.73 3.78 -11.91
C SER A 80 16.50 2.50 -12.27
N GLY A 81 15.85 1.33 -12.18
CA GLY A 81 16.39 0.05 -12.60
C GLY A 81 16.23 -0.27 -14.09
N GLY A 82 15.69 0.64 -14.91
CA GLY A 82 15.49 0.44 -16.34
C GLY A 82 14.38 -0.56 -16.71
N LYS A 83 13.47 -0.88 -15.78
CA LYS A 83 12.40 -1.88 -15.96
C LYS A 83 11.13 -1.24 -16.49
N ALA A 84 11.14 -0.84 -17.77
CA ALA A 84 10.04 -0.10 -18.39
C ALA A 84 8.71 -0.86 -18.39
N ASP A 85 8.76 -2.18 -18.61
CA ASP A 85 7.62 -3.08 -18.52
C ASP A 85 6.97 -3.08 -17.13
N VAL A 86 7.78 -3.15 -16.07
CA VAL A 86 7.32 -3.08 -14.69
C VAL A 86 6.74 -1.71 -14.36
N VAL A 87 7.34 -0.62 -14.86
CA VAL A 87 6.80 0.74 -14.71
C VAL A 87 5.41 0.84 -15.32
N THR A 88 5.21 0.33 -16.53
CA THR A 88 3.90 0.32 -17.19
C THR A 88 2.90 -0.53 -16.41
N ALA A 89 3.27 -1.76 -16.03
CA ALA A 89 2.40 -2.66 -15.28
C ALA A 89 1.93 -2.05 -13.95
N LEU A 90 2.86 -1.48 -13.17
CA LEU A 90 2.54 -0.83 -11.89
C LEU A 90 1.68 0.43 -12.08
N SER A 91 2.01 1.28 -13.07
CA SER A 91 1.29 2.54 -13.28
C SER A 91 -0.16 2.28 -13.73
N THR A 92 -0.36 1.40 -14.71
CA THR A 92 -1.70 1.03 -15.18
C THR A 92 -2.46 0.26 -14.11
N GLY A 93 -1.81 -0.73 -13.48
CA GLY A 93 -2.41 -1.55 -12.45
C GLY A 93 -2.86 -0.73 -11.23
N PHE A 94 -2.08 0.26 -10.80
CA PHE A 94 -2.44 1.16 -9.71
C PHE A 94 -3.70 1.96 -10.02
N LEU A 95 -3.81 2.54 -11.22
CA LEU A 95 -4.99 3.32 -11.62
C LEU A 95 -6.25 2.43 -11.61
N LEU A 96 -6.16 1.25 -12.22
CA LEU A 96 -7.27 0.29 -12.24
C LEU A 96 -7.66 -0.18 -10.83
N TYR A 97 -6.67 -0.39 -9.95
CA TYR A 97 -6.92 -0.79 -8.57
C TYR A 97 -7.62 0.31 -7.76
N MET A 98 -7.22 1.57 -7.95
CA MET A 98 -7.85 2.73 -7.31
C MET A 98 -9.30 2.90 -7.75
N ASP A 99 -9.58 2.78 -9.05
CA ASP A 99 -10.94 2.81 -9.58
C ASP A 99 -11.78 1.68 -8.97
N HIS A 100 -11.21 0.48 -8.88
CA HIS A 100 -11.90 -0.66 -8.28
C HIS A 100 -12.18 -0.49 -6.79
N LEU A 101 -11.23 0.07 -6.00
CA LEU A 101 -11.49 0.38 -4.60
C LEU A 101 -12.59 1.44 -4.43
N ASN A 102 -12.66 2.42 -5.33
CA ASN A 102 -13.77 3.37 -5.36
C ASN A 102 -15.10 2.67 -5.67
N ASP A 103 -15.15 1.81 -6.70
CA ASP A 103 -16.34 1.03 -7.05
C ASP A 103 -16.82 0.21 -5.84
N LEU A 104 -15.91 -0.50 -5.16
CA LEU A 104 -16.23 -1.28 -3.98
C LEU A 104 -16.75 -0.41 -2.83
N ASN A 105 -16.17 0.76 -2.61
CA ASN A 105 -16.60 1.69 -1.56
C ASN A 105 -17.99 2.30 -1.83
N LEU A 106 -18.45 2.31 -3.08
CA LEU A 106 -19.82 2.71 -3.42
C LEU A 106 -20.82 1.56 -3.21
N CYS A 107 -20.39 0.31 -3.30
CA CYS A 107 -21.26 -0.86 -3.25
C CYS A 107 -21.28 -1.58 -1.90
N TYR A 108 -20.26 -1.41 -1.07
CA TYR A 108 -20.04 -2.19 0.15
C TYR A 108 -19.66 -1.32 1.33
N GLU A 109 -19.90 -1.84 2.54
CA GLU A 109 -19.46 -1.24 3.78
C GLU A 109 -17.93 -1.08 3.81
N TRP A 110 -17.46 0.06 4.30
CA TRP A 110 -16.03 0.40 4.30
C TRP A 110 -15.16 -0.67 4.95
N TYR A 111 -15.62 -1.28 6.05
CA TYR A 111 -14.88 -2.36 6.71
C TYR A 111 -14.60 -3.54 5.77
N ALA A 112 -15.57 -3.94 4.94
CA ALA A 112 -15.39 -5.03 3.98
C ALA A 112 -14.40 -4.64 2.88
N VAL A 113 -14.48 -3.40 2.38
CA VAL A 113 -13.53 -2.87 1.39
C VAL A 113 -12.11 -2.83 1.94
N LEU A 114 -11.95 -2.44 3.21
CA LEU A 114 -10.65 -2.44 3.88
C LEU A 114 -10.08 -3.85 4.05
N GLN A 115 -10.91 -4.84 4.43
CA GLN A 115 -10.46 -6.24 4.49
C GLN A 115 -10.02 -6.75 3.12
N TYR A 116 -10.82 -6.48 2.08
CA TYR A 116 -10.45 -6.78 0.71
C TYR A 116 -9.10 -6.16 0.34
N HIS A 117 -8.88 -4.87 0.63
CA HIS A 117 -7.61 -4.21 0.37
C HIS A 117 -6.44 -4.94 1.05
N MET A 118 -6.59 -5.29 2.32
CA MET A 118 -5.54 -5.94 3.11
C MET A 118 -5.14 -7.29 2.51
N GLU A 119 -6.12 -8.12 2.14
CA GLU A 119 -5.88 -9.44 1.57
C GLU A 119 -5.33 -9.36 0.14
N PHE A 120 -5.95 -8.53 -0.70
CA PHE A 120 -5.55 -8.33 -2.09
C PHE A 120 -4.11 -7.78 -2.17
N HIS A 121 -3.80 -6.75 -1.40
CA HIS A 121 -2.45 -6.17 -1.36
C HIS A 121 -1.43 -7.19 -0.85
N ALA A 122 -1.73 -7.95 0.22
CA ALA A 122 -0.84 -9.00 0.71
C ALA A 122 -0.59 -10.10 -0.34
N HIS A 123 -1.59 -10.42 -1.15
CA HIS A 123 -1.43 -11.33 -2.29
C HIS A 123 -0.51 -10.73 -3.34
N ARG A 124 -0.80 -9.54 -3.87
CA ARG A 124 -0.02 -8.91 -4.94
C ARG A 124 1.44 -8.70 -4.54
N ARG A 125 1.69 -8.34 -3.29
CA ARG A 125 3.05 -8.23 -2.74
C ARG A 125 3.84 -9.54 -2.86
N ARG A 126 3.23 -10.70 -2.57
CA ARG A 126 3.89 -12.01 -2.72
C ARG A 126 4.18 -12.35 -4.18
N GLU A 127 3.33 -11.93 -5.10
CA GLU A 127 3.59 -12.09 -6.53
C GLU A 127 4.75 -11.22 -7.00
N MET A 128 4.84 -9.97 -6.54
CA MET A 128 5.93 -9.05 -6.89
C MET A 128 7.31 -9.54 -6.40
N VAL A 129 7.38 -10.30 -5.29
CA VAL A 129 8.62 -11.00 -4.88
C VAL A 129 9.13 -11.94 -5.99
N ASN A 130 8.20 -12.54 -6.76
CA ASN A 130 8.51 -13.41 -7.89
C ASN A 130 8.56 -12.65 -9.24
N GLY A 131 8.58 -11.32 -9.21
CA GLY A 131 8.68 -10.48 -10.40
C GLY A 131 7.38 -10.33 -11.20
N LYS A 132 6.22 -10.69 -10.64
CA LYS A 132 4.91 -10.51 -11.28
C LYS A 132 4.26 -9.21 -10.81
N TYR A 133 3.99 -8.29 -11.73
CA TYR A 133 3.56 -6.90 -11.43
C TYR A 133 2.24 -6.47 -12.10
N ASP A 134 1.69 -7.30 -12.97
CA ASP A 134 0.51 -7.01 -13.82
C ASP A 134 -0.84 -7.29 -13.14
N GLY A 135 -0.83 -7.97 -12.00
CA GLY A 135 -2.03 -8.41 -11.30
C GLY A 135 -2.86 -7.32 -10.60
N TRP A 136 -2.37 -6.08 -10.50
CA TRP A 136 -3.05 -5.03 -9.73
C TRP A 136 -4.37 -4.55 -10.34
N GLY A 137 -4.55 -4.73 -11.66
CA GLY A 137 -5.81 -4.43 -12.33
C GLY A 137 -6.85 -5.57 -12.30
N ASP A 138 -6.50 -6.71 -11.70
CA ASP A 138 -7.36 -7.88 -11.64
C ASP A 138 -8.48 -7.70 -10.60
N ARG A 139 -9.73 -7.80 -11.06
CA ARG A 139 -10.94 -7.66 -10.23
C ARG A 139 -11.50 -9.01 -9.76
N THR A 140 -10.85 -10.13 -10.08
CA THR A 140 -11.44 -11.48 -9.91
C THR A 140 -11.10 -12.18 -8.60
N MET A 141 -10.21 -11.63 -7.77
CA MET A 141 -9.99 -12.17 -6.43
C MET A 141 -11.14 -11.81 -5.49
N ILE A 142 -11.96 -12.80 -5.15
CA ILE A 142 -12.93 -12.81 -4.05
C ILE A 142 -12.68 -14.07 -3.24
#